data_AF-A0A800IF07-F1
#
_entry.id   AF-A0A800IF07-F1
#
_cell.length_a   1.000
_cell.length_b   1.000
_cell.length_c   1.000
_cell.angle_alpha   90.00
_cell.angle_beta   90.00
_cell.angle_gamma   90.00
#
_symmetry.space_group_name_H-M   'P 1'
#
loop_
_entity.id
_entity.type
_entity.pdbx_description
1 polymer ?
#
loop_
_entity_poly.entity_id
_entity_poly.type
_entity_poly.pdbx_seq_one_letter_code
_entity_poly.pdbx_strand_id
1 'polypeptide(L)'
;MQELTAYQTHLSQNPLVWDTPQLQDHLLQQGLADNRRAVDRWLEKTNLLPNVLDTDQLRDETGSKLKPQVLDHLLTQAKKRRHSVLLLQLFTTADGHHGFLANDARQGRRWLWSEAAYTANSLIEALKALTLHAGKDTLFLPHGHCTSLARKIQRNNSPEQLATPCGQASLGLAAYPSQL
;
A
#
# COMPACT_ATOMS: atom_id res chain seq x y z
N MET A 1 18.30 -12.47 18.08
CA MET A 1 17.80 -12.29 16.71
C MET A 1 16.29 -12.43 16.81
N GLN A 2 15.52 -11.36 16.63
CA GLN A 2 14.06 -11.41 16.78
C GLN A 2 13.48 -12.29 15.66
N GLU A 3 12.68 -13.29 16.02
CA GLU A 3 11.94 -14.09 15.05
C GLU A 3 10.97 -13.17 14.30
N LEU A 4 11.29 -12.86 13.06
CA LEU A 4 10.35 -12.19 12.16
C LEU A 4 9.25 -13.21 11.86
N THR A 5 8.04 -12.99 12.36
CA THR A 5 6.87 -13.72 11.90
C THR A 5 6.40 -13.11 10.57
N ALA A 6 5.80 -13.90 9.69
CA ALA A 6 5.30 -13.43 8.39
C ALA A 6 4.25 -12.29 8.51
N TYR A 7 3.73 -12.05 9.72
CA TYR A 7 2.72 -11.05 10.06
C TYR A 7 3.25 -9.89 10.92
N GLN A 8 4.58 -9.72 11.03
CA GLN A 8 5.12 -8.67 11.88
C GLN A 8 4.68 -7.28 11.42
N THR A 9 4.14 -6.53 12.36
CA THR A 9 3.53 -5.20 12.14
C THR A 9 4.54 -4.06 12.31
N HIS A 10 5.54 -4.22 13.18
CA HIS A 10 6.49 -3.16 13.54
C HIS A 10 7.93 -3.67 13.65
N LEU A 11 8.89 -2.80 13.32
CA LEU A 11 10.31 -2.98 13.60
C LEU A 11 10.80 -1.73 14.34
N SER A 12 11.40 -1.92 15.52
CA SER A 12 11.87 -0.82 16.38
C SER A 12 10.80 0.28 16.56
N GLN A 13 9.57 -0.12 16.88
CA GLN A 13 8.38 0.73 17.09
C GLN A 13 7.83 1.47 15.86
N ASN A 14 8.43 1.32 14.67
CA ASN A 14 7.91 1.90 13.44
C ASN A 14 7.14 0.84 12.64
N PRO A 15 6.07 1.22 11.90
CA PRO A 15 5.39 0.28 11.01
C PRO A 15 6.39 -0.37 10.05
N LEU A 16 6.39 -1.70 10.03
CA LEU A 16 7.28 -2.47 9.16
C LEU A 16 6.65 -2.56 7.78
N VAL A 17 7.31 -1.94 6.80
CA VAL A 17 7.00 -2.14 5.39
C VAL A 17 7.76 -3.36 4.89
N TRP A 18 7.02 -4.37 4.48
CA TRP A 18 7.53 -5.51 3.76
C TRP A 18 7.55 -5.22 2.26
N ASP A 19 8.53 -5.77 1.55
CA ASP A 19 8.53 -5.90 0.10
C ASP A 19 8.95 -7.31 -0.34
N THR A 20 8.78 -7.61 -1.63
CA THR A 20 9.13 -8.94 -2.15
C THR A 20 10.61 -9.30 -1.93
N PRO A 21 11.59 -8.40 -2.16
CA PRO A 21 12.99 -8.66 -1.80
C PRO A 21 13.20 -9.02 -0.32
N GLN A 22 12.65 -8.25 0.62
CA GLN A 22 12.80 -8.51 2.05
C GLN A 22 12.16 -9.84 2.47
N LEU A 23 10.98 -10.16 1.94
CA LEU A 23 10.36 -11.46 2.18
C LEU A 23 11.20 -12.59 1.61
N GLN A 24 11.76 -12.40 0.41
CA GLN A 24 12.66 -13.38 -0.20
C GLN A 24 13.87 -13.63 0.69
N ASP A 25 14.58 -12.59 1.10
CA ASP A 25 15.75 -12.71 1.98
C ASP A 25 15.40 -13.41 3.29
N HIS A 26 14.25 -13.08 3.87
CA HIS A 26 13.73 -13.73 5.08
C HIS A 26 13.46 -15.23 4.88
N LEU A 27 12.75 -15.61 3.81
CA LEU A 27 12.43 -17.02 3.52
C LEU A 27 13.68 -17.85 3.22
N LEU A 28 14.65 -17.28 2.50
CA LEU A 28 15.93 -17.92 2.24
C LEU A 28 16.71 -18.15 3.55
N GLN A 29 16.76 -17.16 4.44
CA GLN A 29 17.45 -17.27 5.73
C GLN A 29 16.81 -18.30 6.66
N GLN A 30 15.49 -18.49 6.59
CA GLN A 30 14.76 -19.48 7.38
C GLN A 30 14.80 -20.89 6.76
N GLY A 31 15.42 -21.08 5.58
CA GLY A 31 15.42 -22.35 4.86
C GLY A 31 14.04 -22.77 4.34
N LEU A 32 13.09 -21.83 4.24
CA LEU A 32 11.72 -22.06 3.75
C LEU A 32 11.62 -21.95 2.23
N ALA A 33 12.64 -21.41 1.57
CA ALA A 33 12.77 -21.33 0.13
C ALA A 33 14.22 -21.52 -0.30
N ASP A 34 14.45 -22.16 -1.44
CA ASP A 34 15.81 -22.39 -1.98
C ASP A 34 16.21 -21.36 -3.04
N ASN A 35 15.24 -20.64 -3.62
CA ASN A 35 15.46 -19.66 -4.68
C ASN A 35 14.25 -18.74 -4.87
N ARG A 36 14.41 -17.68 -5.67
CA ARG A 36 13.37 -16.70 -6.00
C ARG A 36 12.08 -17.32 -6.53
N ARG A 37 12.15 -18.35 -7.39
CA ARG A 37 10.95 -19.02 -7.91
C ARG A 37 10.19 -19.77 -6.80
N ALA A 38 10.89 -20.25 -5.76
CA ALA A 38 10.26 -20.88 -4.61
C ALA A 38 9.47 -19.85 -3.77
N VAL A 39 9.99 -18.63 -3.64
CA VAL A 39 9.29 -17.52 -2.97
C VAL A 39 8.04 -17.09 -3.72
N ASP A 40 8.12 -16.91 -5.04
CA ASP A 40 6.96 -16.57 -5.86
C ASP A 40 5.86 -17.66 -5.75
N ARG A 41 6.24 -18.94 -5.86
CA ARG A 41 5.30 -20.06 -5.64
C ARG A 41 4.74 -20.10 -4.22
N TRP A 42 5.52 -19.71 -3.22
CA TRP A 42 5.07 -19.66 -1.84
C TRP A 42 4.01 -18.58 -1.65
N LEU A 43 4.21 -17.38 -2.22
CA LEU A 43 3.22 -16.30 -2.23
C LEU A 43 1.92 -16.73 -2.93
N GLU A 44 2.02 -17.39 -4.09
CA GLU A 44 0.86 -17.89 -4.82
C GLU A 44 0.11 -18.98 -4.04
N LYS A 45 0.83 -19.92 -3.43
CA LYS A 45 0.21 -21.04 -2.71
C LYS A 45 -0.45 -20.61 -1.40
N THR A 46 0.12 -19.63 -0.72
CA THR A 46 -0.39 -19.17 0.59
C THR A 46 -1.57 -18.22 0.47
N ASN A 47 -1.83 -17.64 -0.71
CA ASN A 47 -2.80 -16.55 -0.88
C ASN A 47 -2.63 -15.45 0.18
N LEU A 48 -1.38 -15.24 0.62
CA LEU A 48 -1.06 -14.33 1.72
C LEU A 48 -1.45 -12.89 1.39
N LEU A 49 -1.30 -12.52 0.12
CA LEU A 49 -1.56 -11.19 -0.40
C LEU A 49 -2.63 -11.28 -1.50
N PRO A 50 -3.50 -10.26 -1.63
CA PRO A 50 -4.41 -10.19 -2.75
C PRO A 50 -3.65 -10.01 -4.07
N ASN A 51 -4.35 -10.24 -5.17
CA ASN A 51 -3.83 -9.88 -6.49
C ASN A 51 -3.54 -8.39 -6.54
N VAL A 52 -2.45 -8.05 -7.22
CA VAL A 52 -2.07 -6.67 -7.51
C VAL A 52 -3.10 -6.02 -8.42
N LEU A 53 -3.24 -4.70 -8.30
CA LEU A 53 -4.20 -3.93 -9.08
C LEU A 53 -3.52 -3.21 -10.23
N ASP A 54 -4.24 -3.10 -11.34
CA ASP A 54 -3.98 -2.11 -12.37
C ASP A 54 -4.89 -0.89 -12.20
N THR A 55 -4.51 0.23 -12.82
CA THR A 55 -5.22 1.50 -12.66
C THR A 55 -6.66 1.45 -13.20
N ASP A 56 -6.94 0.61 -14.18
CA ASP A 56 -8.25 0.37 -14.78
C ASP A 56 -9.16 -0.52 -13.91
N GLN A 57 -8.58 -1.24 -12.94
CA GLN A 57 -9.30 -2.06 -11.95
C GLN A 57 -9.72 -1.25 -10.72
N LEU A 58 -9.11 -0.08 -10.49
CA LEU A 58 -9.44 0.78 -9.37
C LEU A 58 -10.92 1.16 -9.38
N ARG A 59 -11.56 0.91 -8.24
CA ARG A 59 -12.92 1.34 -7.90
C ARG A 59 -12.91 2.02 -6.54
N ASP A 60 -13.82 2.96 -6.35
CA ASP A 60 -14.08 3.55 -5.04
C ASP A 60 -14.85 2.57 -4.13
N GLU A 61 -15.20 3.00 -2.92
CA GLU A 61 -15.94 2.18 -1.95
C GLU A 61 -17.36 1.80 -2.39
N THR A 62 -17.94 2.46 -3.39
CA THR A 62 -19.27 2.11 -3.95
C THR A 62 -19.17 1.27 -5.21
N GLY A 63 -17.94 0.91 -5.62
CA GLY A 63 -17.69 0.19 -6.86
C GLY A 63 -17.61 1.10 -8.09
N SER A 64 -17.55 2.42 -7.92
CA SER A 64 -17.50 3.37 -9.03
C SER A 64 -16.09 3.48 -9.61
N LYS A 65 -16.00 3.60 -10.93
CA LYS A 65 -14.72 3.82 -11.64
C LYS A 65 -14.19 5.24 -11.41
N LEU A 66 -12.87 5.39 -11.56
CA LEU A 66 -12.21 6.69 -11.60
C LEU A 66 -12.54 7.43 -12.90
N LYS A 67 -12.47 8.75 -12.86
CA LYS A 67 -12.56 9.66 -14.01
C LYS A 67 -11.26 9.56 -14.82
N PRO A 68 -11.26 8.99 -16.03
CA PRO A 68 -10.03 8.68 -16.76
C PRO A 68 -9.16 9.92 -17.02
N GLN A 69 -9.76 11.02 -17.46
CA GLN A 69 -9.03 12.26 -17.75
C GLN A 69 -8.31 12.84 -16.52
N VAL A 70 -8.91 12.74 -15.34
CA VAL A 70 -8.30 13.24 -14.10
C VAL A 70 -7.19 12.30 -13.63
N LEU A 71 -7.41 10.98 -13.74
CA LEU A 71 -6.39 9.98 -13.46
C LEU A 71 -5.15 10.17 -14.35
N ASP A 72 -5.34 10.31 -15.66
CA ASP A 72 -4.24 10.54 -16.61
C ASP A 72 -3.46 11.81 -16.29
N HIS A 73 -4.16 12.87 -15.90
CA HIS A 73 -3.54 14.10 -15.45
C HIS A 73 -2.67 13.87 -14.19
N LEU A 74 -3.21 13.21 -13.17
CA LEU A 74 -2.47 12.91 -11.93
C LEU A 74 -1.22 12.05 -12.22
N LEU A 75 -1.36 11.00 -13.01
CA LEU A 75 -0.25 10.12 -13.41
C LEU A 75 0.82 10.89 -14.20
N THR A 76 0.40 11.76 -15.11
CA THR A 76 1.33 12.61 -15.88
C THR A 76 2.09 13.58 -14.97
N GLN A 77 1.40 14.21 -14.00
CA GLN A 77 2.05 15.10 -13.03
C GLN A 77 3.02 14.34 -12.13
N ALA A 78 2.60 13.20 -11.58
CA ALA A 78 3.45 12.34 -10.76
C ALA A 78 4.71 11.92 -11.53
N LYS A 79 4.56 11.50 -12.79
CA LYS A 79 5.69 11.15 -13.67
C LYS A 79 6.63 12.33 -13.90
N LYS A 80 6.10 13.52 -14.23
CA LYS A 80 6.91 14.74 -14.45
C LYS A 80 7.72 15.12 -13.21
N ARG A 81 7.12 15.00 -12.03
CA ARG A 81 7.77 15.31 -10.75
C ARG A 81 8.54 14.14 -10.15
N ARG A 82 8.58 12.99 -10.84
CA ARG A 82 9.24 11.74 -10.42
C ARG A 82 8.71 11.16 -9.11
N HIS A 83 7.46 11.45 -8.77
CA HIS A 83 6.79 10.84 -7.62
C HIS A 83 6.65 9.33 -7.83
N SER A 84 6.69 8.57 -6.75
CA SER A 84 6.17 7.20 -6.74
C SER A 84 4.66 7.23 -6.93
N VAL A 85 4.10 6.22 -7.60
CA VAL A 85 2.65 6.00 -7.69
C VAL A 85 2.36 4.61 -7.17
N LEU A 86 1.52 4.51 -6.14
CA LEU A 86 1.15 3.26 -5.50
C LEU A 86 -0.37 3.11 -5.45
N LEU A 87 -0.85 1.95 -5.90
CA LEU A 87 -2.25 1.55 -5.80
C LEU A 87 -2.45 0.83 -4.48
N LEU A 88 -3.48 1.20 -3.73
CA LEU A 88 -3.67 0.74 -2.36
C LEU A 88 -4.89 -0.16 -2.21
N GLN A 89 -4.72 -1.27 -1.51
CA GLN A 89 -5.78 -2.21 -1.20
C GLN A 89 -5.70 -2.66 0.26
N LEU A 90 -6.82 -2.53 0.98
CA LEU A 90 -6.99 -3.18 2.27
C LEU A 90 -7.47 -4.61 2.07
N PHE A 91 -7.00 -5.52 2.90
CA PHE A 91 -7.42 -6.91 2.87
C PHE A 91 -7.41 -7.54 4.27
N THR A 92 -8.17 -8.61 4.41
CA THR A 92 -8.12 -9.49 5.58
C THR A 92 -7.87 -10.90 5.06
N THR A 93 -6.89 -11.58 5.64
CA THR A 93 -6.59 -12.98 5.31
C THR A 93 -7.67 -13.93 5.85
N ALA A 94 -7.70 -15.17 5.36
CA ALA A 94 -8.65 -16.18 5.84
C ALA A 94 -8.51 -16.43 7.36
N ASP A 95 -7.28 -16.31 7.88
CA ASP A 95 -6.95 -16.52 9.29
C ASP A 95 -7.20 -15.26 10.15
N GLY A 96 -7.79 -14.21 9.56
CA GLY A 96 -8.23 -13.00 10.28
C GLY A 96 -7.20 -11.88 10.41
N HIS A 97 -5.98 -12.04 9.87
CA HIS A 97 -4.99 -10.97 9.88
C HIS A 97 -5.36 -9.84 8.93
N HIS A 98 -5.23 -8.60 9.38
CA HIS A 98 -5.50 -7.40 8.60
C HIS A 98 -4.24 -6.88 7.92
N GLY A 99 -4.33 -6.65 6.62
CA GLY A 99 -3.21 -6.21 5.81
C GLY A 99 -3.57 -5.05 4.91
N PHE A 100 -2.52 -4.37 4.48
CA PHE A 100 -2.57 -3.29 3.53
C PHE A 100 -1.52 -3.53 2.46
N LEU A 101 -1.97 -3.73 1.22
CA LEU A 101 -1.12 -3.93 0.06
C LEU A 101 -1.02 -2.62 -0.72
N ALA A 102 0.20 -2.28 -1.11
CA ALA A 102 0.51 -1.26 -2.07
C ALA A 102 1.28 -1.88 -3.24
N ASN A 103 0.85 -1.64 -4.47
CA ASN A 103 1.61 -2.05 -5.66
C ASN A 103 1.88 -0.88 -6.60
N ASP A 104 3.05 -0.92 -7.25
CA ASP A 104 3.39 0.01 -8.32
C ASP A 104 2.92 -0.51 -9.69
N ALA A 105 3.08 0.32 -10.73
CA ALA A 105 2.70 -0.02 -12.11
C ALA A 105 3.56 -1.15 -12.73
N ARG A 106 4.64 -1.58 -12.07
CA ARG A 106 5.47 -2.73 -12.45
C ARG A 106 5.12 -3.96 -11.62
N GLN A 107 4.00 -3.93 -10.90
CA GLN A 107 3.54 -4.98 -9.99
C GLN A 107 4.48 -5.25 -8.81
N GLY A 108 5.36 -4.30 -8.47
CA GLY A 108 6.18 -4.35 -7.28
C GLY A 108 5.29 -4.22 -6.04
N ARG A 109 5.30 -5.24 -5.17
CA ARG A 109 4.46 -5.31 -3.97
C ARG A 109 5.17 -4.76 -2.75
N ARG A 110 4.43 -4.01 -1.95
CA ARG A 110 4.79 -3.56 -0.61
C ARG A 110 3.58 -3.77 0.29
N TRP A 111 3.76 -4.28 1.50
CA TRP A 111 2.63 -4.45 2.39
C TRP A 111 2.98 -4.18 3.84
N LEU A 112 1.95 -3.90 4.61
CA LEU A 112 2.02 -3.74 6.05
C LEU A 112 0.94 -4.60 6.68
N TRP A 113 1.25 -5.15 7.85
CA TRP A 113 0.29 -5.85 8.68
C TRP A 113 -0.22 -4.93 9.79
N SER A 114 -1.43 -5.18 10.25
CA SER A 114 -2.01 -4.52 11.41
C SER A 114 -2.66 -5.53 12.33
N GLU A 115 -2.60 -5.26 13.63
CA GLU A 115 -3.24 -6.09 14.66
C GLU A 115 -4.76 -5.95 14.64
N ALA A 116 -5.28 -4.89 14.02
CA ALA A 116 -6.70 -4.59 13.91
C ALA A 116 -7.04 -4.06 12.52
N ALA A 117 -8.34 -3.97 12.21
CA ALA A 117 -8.79 -3.34 10.98
C ALA A 117 -8.30 -1.89 10.90
N TYR A 118 -7.86 -1.48 9.70
CA TYR A 118 -7.31 -0.14 9.51
C TYR A 118 -8.34 0.95 9.82
N THR A 119 -7.93 1.90 10.64
CA THR A 119 -8.58 3.20 10.86
C THR A 119 -7.90 4.28 10.02
N ALA A 120 -8.46 5.49 10.01
CA ALA A 120 -7.83 6.64 9.34
C ALA A 120 -6.43 6.93 9.92
N ASN A 121 -6.25 6.87 11.24
CA ASN A 121 -4.96 7.16 11.88
C ASN A 121 -3.90 6.10 11.55
N SER A 122 -4.24 4.81 11.68
CA SER A 122 -3.32 3.74 11.30
C SER A 122 -3.00 3.75 9.80
N LEU A 123 -3.93 4.21 8.96
CA LEU A 123 -3.68 4.38 7.53
C LEU A 123 -2.71 5.54 7.28
N ILE A 124 -2.81 6.67 7.99
CA ILE A 124 -1.83 7.77 7.91
C ILE A 124 -0.42 7.25 8.22
N GLU A 125 -0.25 6.51 9.31
CA GLU A 125 1.05 5.93 9.67
C GLU A 125 1.58 4.97 8.60
N ALA A 126 0.72 4.12 8.02
CA ALA A 126 1.11 3.23 6.92
C ALA A 126 1.52 3.99 5.65
N LEU A 127 0.81 5.08 5.29
CA LEU A 127 1.16 5.92 4.14
C LEU A 127 2.52 6.62 4.34
N LYS A 128 2.80 7.09 5.56
CA LYS A 128 4.10 7.68 5.91
C LYS A 128 5.21 6.65 5.83
N ALA A 129 4.99 5.45 6.37
CA ALA A 129 5.95 4.35 6.29
C ALA A 129 6.25 3.95 4.82
N LEU A 130 5.23 3.86 3.96
CA LEU A 130 5.42 3.60 2.53
C LEU A 130 6.17 4.72 1.81
N THR A 131 5.92 5.97 2.18
CA THR A 131 6.61 7.14 1.59
C THR A 131 8.08 7.17 2.00
N LEU A 132 8.36 6.86 3.27
CA LEU A 132 9.72 6.64 3.79
C LEU A 132 10.45 5.53 3.04
N HIS A 133 9.79 4.38 2.84
CA HIS A 133 10.35 3.27 2.07
C HIS A 133 10.57 3.65 0.59
N ALA A 134 9.68 4.43 0.00
CA ALA A 134 9.84 4.93 -1.37
C ALA A 134 10.98 5.97 -1.50
N GLY A 135 11.29 6.69 -0.42
CA GLY A 135 12.36 7.68 -0.35
C GLY A 135 12.08 8.98 -1.14
N LYS A 136 10.82 9.23 -1.49
CA LYS A 136 10.39 10.38 -2.30
C LYS A 136 8.89 10.61 -2.21
N ASP A 137 8.43 11.75 -2.73
CA ASP A 137 7.01 12.07 -2.88
C ASP A 137 6.24 10.90 -3.51
N THR A 138 5.11 10.56 -2.90
CA THR A 138 4.34 9.37 -3.26
C THR A 138 2.87 9.73 -3.43
N LEU A 139 2.34 9.45 -4.61
CA LEU A 139 0.92 9.53 -4.94
C LEU A 139 0.27 8.17 -4.69
N PHE A 140 -0.79 8.19 -3.89
CA PHE A 140 -1.55 7.01 -3.51
C PHE A 140 -2.93 7.00 -4.18
N LEU A 141 -3.27 5.86 -4.80
CA LEU A 141 -4.55 5.62 -5.46
C LEU A 141 -5.31 4.51 -4.71
N PRO A 142 -6.27 4.87 -3.83
CA PRO A 142 -6.95 3.89 -2.98
C PRO A 142 -8.07 3.11 -3.68
N HIS A 143 -8.16 1.81 -3.40
CA HIS A 143 -9.21 0.93 -3.92
C HIS A 143 -10.22 0.51 -2.84
N GLY A 144 -11.49 0.43 -3.22
CA GLY A 144 -12.55 -0.20 -2.44
C GLY A 144 -12.75 0.49 -1.10
N HIS A 145 -12.74 -0.27 0.00
CA HIS A 145 -12.93 0.33 1.33
C HIS A 145 -11.82 1.32 1.73
N CYS A 146 -10.60 1.18 1.17
CA CYS A 146 -9.50 2.11 1.44
C CYS A 146 -9.85 3.54 1.04
N THR A 147 -10.68 3.71 0.00
CA THR A 147 -11.12 5.01 -0.51
C THR A 147 -11.91 5.80 0.53
N SER A 148 -12.76 5.14 1.33
CA SER A 148 -13.51 5.80 2.41
C SER A 148 -12.61 6.33 3.51
N LEU A 149 -11.60 5.55 3.92
CA LEU A 149 -10.61 6.00 4.90
C LEU A 149 -9.79 7.15 4.36
N ALA A 150 -9.33 7.07 3.10
CA ALA A 150 -8.60 8.13 2.44
C ALA A 150 -9.42 9.43 2.38
N ARG A 151 -10.72 9.36 2.07
CA ARG A 151 -11.63 10.53 2.10
C ARG A 151 -11.78 11.12 3.50
N LYS A 152 -11.86 10.29 4.54
CA LYS A 152 -11.84 10.74 5.94
C LYS A 152 -10.54 11.46 6.28
N ILE A 153 -9.40 10.91 5.83
CA ILE A 153 -8.09 11.55 6.00
C ILE A 153 -8.11 12.93 5.34
N GLN A 154 -8.45 13.02 4.06
CA GLN A 154 -8.45 14.28 3.31
C GLN A 154 -9.35 15.37 3.92
N ARG A 155 -10.50 15.00 4.52
CA ARG A 155 -11.40 15.97 5.17
C ARG A 155 -10.89 16.45 6.52
N ASN A 156 -10.30 15.56 7.30
CA ASN A 156 -10.04 15.79 8.72
C ASN A 156 -8.59 16.16 9.02
N ASN A 157 -7.70 16.10 8.03
CA ASN A 157 -6.26 16.22 8.23
C ASN A 157 -5.67 17.30 7.33
N SER A 158 -4.65 17.99 7.85
CA SER A 158 -3.84 18.90 7.06
C SER A 158 -2.88 18.10 6.16
N PRO A 159 -2.49 18.62 4.98
CA PRO A 159 -1.50 17.97 4.13
C PRO A 159 -0.18 17.67 4.87
N GLU A 160 0.18 18.48 5.86
CA GLU A 160 1.39 18.35 6.68
C GLU A 160 1.43 17.04 7.49
N GLN A 161 0.27 16.48 7.87
CA GLN A 161 0.24 15.21 8.60
C GLN A 161 0.76 14.02 7.77
N LEU A 162 0.72 14.16 6.44
CA LEU A 162 1.22 13.20 5.46
C LEU A 162 2.66 13.52 5.00
N ALA A 163 3.30 14.55 5.56
CA ALA A 163 4.69 14.85 5.28
C ALA A 163 5.62 13.83 5.96
N THR A 164 6.73 13.52 5.29
CA THR A 164 7.84 12.73 5.83
C THR A 164 9.16 13.44 5.52
N PRO A 165 10.25 13.12 6.24
CA PRO A 165 11.57 13.70 5.97
C PRO A 165 12.08 13.53 4.52
N CYS A 166 11.64 12.49 3.80
CA CYS A 166 12.09 12.21 2.43
C CYS A 166 11.08 12.59 1.34
N GLY A 167 9.87 13.02 1.70
CA GLY A 167 8.85 13.37 0.74
C GLY A 167 7.43 13.43 1.31
N GLN A 168 6.50 13.84 0.46
CA GLN A 168 5.10 14.04 0.80
C GLN A 168 4.24 12.86 0.33
N ALA A 169 3.44 12.29 1.23
CA ALA A 169 2.34 11.41 0.85
C ALA A 169 1.16 12.25 0.34
N SER A 170 0.56 11.84 -0.78
CA SER A 170 -0.59 12.52 -1.38
C SER A 170 -1.66 11.53 -1.84
N LEU A 171 -2.92 11.90 -1.72
CA LEU A 171 -4.06 11.06 -2.08
C LEU A 171 -4.66 11.52 -3.42
N GLY A 172 -4.72 10.62 -4.41
CA GLY A 172 -5.28 10.89 -5.73
C GLY A 172 -6.82 10.95 -5.79
N LEU A 173 -7.48 11.39 -4.72
CA LEU A 173 -8.93 11.34 -4.56
C LEU A 173 -9.70 12.20 -5.57
N ALA A 174 -9.05 13.19 -6.19
CA ALA A 174 -9.64 13.99 -7.25
C ALA A 174 -10.09 13.16 -8.47
N ALA A 175 -9.45 12.01 -8.71
CA ALA A 175 -9.82 11.10 -9.79
C ALA A 175 -11.09 10.29 -9.48
N TYR A 176 -11.58 10.29 -8.25
CA TYR A 176 -12.76 9.53 -7.86
C TYR A 176 -14.02 10.39 -8.00
N PRO A 177 -15.20 9.79 -8.18
CA PRO A 177 -16.46 10.50 -8.07
C PRO A 177 -16.56 11.17 -6.69
N SER A 178 -17.17 12.36 -6.64
CA SER A 178 -17.49 12.99 -5.36
C SER A 178 -18.63 12.22 -4.72
N GLN A 179 -18.56 12.01 -3.41
CA GLN A 179 -19.75 11.64 -2.64
C GLN A 179 -20.43 12.93 -2.21
N LEU A 180 -21.69 13.06 -2.64
CA LEU A 180 -22.62 14.08 -2.17
C LEU A 180 -22.95 13.84 -0.69
#